data_AF-A0A2D9RDF9-F1
#
_entry.id   AF-A0A2D9RDF9-F1
#
_cell.length_a   1.000
_cell.length_b   1.000
_cell.length_c   1.000
_cell.angle_alpha   90.00
_cell.angle_beta   90.00
_cell.angle_gamma   90.00
#
_symmetry.space_group_name_H-M   'P 1'
#
loop_
_entity.id
_entity.type
_entity.pdbx_description
1 polymer ?
#
loop_
_entity_poly.entity_id
_entity_poly.type
_entity_poly.pdbx_seq_one_letter_code
_entity_poly.pdbx_strand_id
1 'polypeptide(L)'
;MLPQFGLSEFLLLAIAALIVVGPKDLPLMMRRIGQWVGQAKRMANEFRGAFDDIARQAELDELRKEIEDLKKNNELEQAVNDLKTAEREINASVMSGDQVDQKTEKKSDTAEPKASEAKPEAVSDKTPEPAMKKEPAGE
;
A
#
# COMPACT_ATOMS: atom_id res chain seq x y z
N MET A 1 17.03 4.66 -5.82
CA MET A 1 16.72 4.72 -4.38
C MET A 1 15.45 3.92 -4.17
N LEU A 2 15.49 2.85 -3.37
CA LEU A 2 14.28 2.11 -3.01
C LEU A 2 13.53 2.94 -1.96
N PRO A 3 12.21 3.13 -2.10
CA PRO A 3 11.41 3.82 -1.08
C PRO A 3 11.54 3.05 0.23
N GLN A 4 11.88 3.76 1.30
CA GLN A 4 12.01 3.13 2.62
C GLN A 4 10.59 2.89 3.10
N PHE A 5 10.26 1.71 3.64
CA PHE A 5 8.89 1.42 4.10
C PHE A 5 8.61 2.17 5.41
N GLY A 6 8.37 3.48 5.33
CA GLY A 6 8.10 4.37 6.45
C GLY A 6 6.68 4.92 6.45
N LEU A 7 6.34 5.65 7.52
CA LEU A 7 5.04 6.32 7.66
C LEU A 7 4.78 7.31 6.51
N SER A 8 5.83 7.96 5.99
CA SER A 8 5.77 8.86 4.84
C SER A 8 5.26 8.19 3.56
N GLU A 9 5.70 6.97 3.28
CA GLU A 9 5.32 6.21 2.10
C GLU A 9 3.90 5.68 2.23
N PHE A 10 3.49 5.25 3.43
CA PHE A 10 2.09 4.91 3.69
C PHE A 10 1.16 6.12 3.50
N LEU A 11 1.59 7.33 3.89
CA LEU A 11 0.82 8.55 3.65
C LEU A 11 0.68 8.86 2.16
N LEU A 12 1.76 8.71 1.38
CA LEU A 12 1.72 8.87 -0.07
C LEU A 12 0.77 7.85 -0.73
N LEU A 13 0.85 6.58 -0.33
CA LEU A 13 -0.06 5.52 -0.82
C LEU A 13 -1.51 5.79 -0.42
N ALA A 14 -1.76 6.29 0.80
CA ALA A 14 -3.10 6.66 1.24
C ALA A 14 -3.68 7.79 0.36
N ILE A 15 -2.90 8.83 0.07
CA ILE A 15 -3.32 9.92 -0.81
C ILE A 15 -3.57 9.41 -2.24
N ALA A 16 -2.66 8.60 -2.80
CA ALA A 16 -2.83 8.03 -4.13
C ALA A 16 -4.10 7.15 -4.22
N ALA A 17 -4.34 6.32 -3.20
CA ALA A 17 -5.54 5.48 -3.12
C ALA A 17 -6.83 6.31 -3.02
N LEU A 18 -6.82 7.43 -2.26
CA LEU A 18 -7.97 8.34 -2.19
C LEU A 18 -8.30 8.96 -3.55
N ILE A 19 -7.30 9.28 -4.37
CA ILE A 19 -7.51 9.84 -5.71
C ILE A 19 -8.06 8.79 -6.68
N VAL A 20 -7.49 7.59 -6.67
CA VAL A 20 -7.82 6.53 -7.63
C VAL A 20 -9.17 5.88 -7.31
N VAL A 21 -9.39 5.53 -6.04
CA VAL A 21 -10.59 4.81 -5.59
C VAL A 21 -11.69 5.77 -5.17
N GLY A 22 -11.31 6.94 -4.63
CA GLY A 22 -12.24 7.92 -4.08
C GLY A 22 -12.30 7.88 -2.56
N PRO A 23 -12.50 9.05 -1.90
CA PRO A 23 -12.45 9.17 -0.44
C PRO A 23 -13.60 8.46 0.30
N LYS A 24 -14.70 8.15 -0.39
CA LYS A 24 -15.86 7.45 0.18
C LYS A 24 -15.79 5.94 0.01
N ASP A 25 -15.08 5.46 -1.01
CA ASP A 25 -15.06 4.04 -1.38
C ASP A 25 -13.98 3.27 -0.64
N LEU A 26 -12.83 3.91 -0.36
CA LEU A 26 -11.76 3.34 0.47
C LEU A 26 -12.25 2.90 1.87
N PRO A 27 -12.95 3.74 2.68
CA PRO A 27 -13.45 3.31 3.98
C PRO A 27 -14.54 2.22 3.88
N LEU A 28 -15.34 2.23 2.80
CA LEU A 28 -16.34 1.20 2.58
C LEU A 28 -15.68 -0.16 2.24
N MET A 29 -14.61 -0.16 1.44
CA MET A 29 -13.81 -1.35 1.15
C MET A 29 -13.09 -1.89 2.39
N MET A 30 -12.49 -1.01 3.20
CA MET A 30 -11.86 -1.42 4.47
C MET A 30 -12.86 -2.09 5.41
N ARG A 31 -14.10 -1.61 5.46
CA ARG A 31 -15.17 -2.30 6.23
C ARG A 31 -15.42 -3.72 5.73
N ARG A 32 -15.45 -3.94 4.41
CA ARG A 32 -15.67 -5.28 3.83
C ARG A 32 -14.50 -6.22 4.11
N ILE A 33 -13.28 -5.74 3.89
CA ILE A 33 -12.06 -6.49 4.19
C ILE A 33 -12.00 -6.80 5.70
N GLY A 34 -12.29 -5.82 6.55
CA GLY A 34 -12.31 -5.99 7.99
C GLY A 34 -13.33 -7.02 8.46
N GLN A 35 -14.50 -7.12 7.81
CA GLN A 35 -15.48 -8.17 8.09
C GLN A 35 -14.93 -9.57 7.74
N TRP A 36 -14.27 -9.70 6.59
CA TRP A 36 -13.66 -10.97 6.15
C TRP A 36 -12.52 -11.39 7.07
N VAL A 37 -11.60 -10.47 7.39
CA VAL A 37 -10.52 -10.70 8.35
C VAL A 37 -11.08 -11.02 9.74
N GLY A 38 -12.15 -10.34 10.15
CA GLY A 38 -12.84 -10.59 11.42
C GLY A 38 -13.44 -11.99 11.50
N GLN A 39 -14.04 -12.46 10.40
CA GLN A 39 -14.54 -13.84 10.29
C GLN A 39 -13.40 -14.85 10.35
N ALA A 40 -12.34 -14.64 9.57
CA ALA A 40 -11.16 -15.50 9.59
C ALA A 40 -10.52 -15.57 10.99
N LYS A 41 -10.44 -14.43 11.70
CA LYS A 41 -9.92 -14.37 13.08
C LYS A 41 -10.82 -15.14 14.06
N ARG A 42 -12.14 -15.06 13.91
CA ARG A 42 -13.08 -15.84 14.75
C ARG A 42 -12.90 -17.33 14.53
N MET A 43 -12.83 -17.76 13.27
CA MET A 43 -12.55 -19.15 12.93
C MET A 43 -11.21 -19.60 13.51
N ALA A 44 -10.14 -18.80 13.37
CA ALA A 44 -8.83 -19.10 13.94
C ALA A 44 -8.87 -19.25 15.48
N ASN A 45 -9.69 -18.46 16.17
CA ASN A 45 -9.86 -18.60 17.63
C ASN A 45 -10.60 -19.89 18.01
N GLU A 46 -11.58 -20.32 17.22
CA GLU A 46 -12.29 -21.60 17.41
C GLU A 46 -11.36 -22.78 17.14
N PHE A 47 -10.57 -22.72 16.07
CA PHE A 47 -9.53 -23.70 15.77
C PHE A 47 -8.51 -23.77 16.90
N ARG A 48 -8.07 -22.62 17.44
CA ARG A 48 -7.13 -22.62 18.57
C ARG A 48 -7.69 -23.33 19.79
N GLY A 49 -8.98 -23.17 20.09
CA GLY A 49 -9.65 -23.93 21.15
C GLY A 49 -9.65 -25.44 20.88
N ALA A 50 -10.00 -25.86 19.67
CA ALA A 50 -9.99 -27.27 19.28
C ALA A 50 -8.57 -27.86 19.21
N PHE A 51 -7.58 -27.08 18.79
CA PHE A 51 -6.17 -27.47 18.77
C PHE A 51 -5.60 -27.60 20.18
N ASP A 52 -5.97 -26.74 21.14
CA ASP A 52 -5.53 -26.89 22.53
C ASP A 52 -6.07 -28.19 23.17
N ASP A 53 -7.29 -28.61 22.81
CA ASP A 53 -7.87 -29.89 23.24
C ASP A 53 -7.16 -31.11 22.61
N ILE A 54 -6.76 -31.01 21.34
CA ILE A 54 -6.04 -32.07 20.60
C ILE A 54 -4.54 -32.10 20.97
N ALA A 55 -3.92 -30.94 21.20
CA ALA A 55 -2.49 -30.79 21.51
C ALA A 55 -2.08 -31.46 22.82
N ARG A 56 -3.05 -31.68 23.72
CA ARG A 56 -2.84 -32.44 24.94
C ARG A 56 -2.56 -33.93 24.68
N GLN A 57 -2.75 -34.40 23.46
CA GLN A 57 -2.37 -35.73 22.98
C GLN A 57 -1.08 -35.65 22.13
N ALA A 58 0.04 -35.54 22.84
CA ALA A 58 1.38 -36.07 22.57
C ALA A 58 2.23 -35.64 21.35
N GLU A 59 1.77 -34.84 20.37
CA GLU A 59 2.64 -34.48 19.21
C GLU A 59 2.77 -32.97 18.90
N LEU A 60 2.05 -32.08 19.62
CA LEU A 60 1.99 -30.64 19.29
C LEU A 60 2.86 -29.72 20.16
N ASP A 61 3.51 -30.21 21.22
CA ASP A 61 4.38 -29.38 22.07
C ASP A 61 5.66 -28.94 21.36
N GLU A 62 6.23 -29.78 20.49
CA GLU A 62 7.41 -29.45 19.69
C GLU A 62 7.08 -28.36 18.65
N LEU A 63 5.93 -28.47 17.96
CA LEU A 63 5.41 -27.47 17.03
C LEU A 63 5.09 -26.14 17.73
N ARG A 64 4.53 -26.21 18.94
CA ARG A 64 4.28 -25.02 19.76
C ARG A 64 5.57 -24.33 20.14
N LYS A 65 6.62 -25.09 20.47
CA LYS A 65 7.95 -24.58 20.81
C LYS A 65 8.65 -23.97 19.61
N GLU A 66 8.56 -24.57 18.42
CA GLU A 66 9.10 -24.00 17.18
C GLU A 66 8.38 -22.69 16.79
N ILE A 67 7.05 -22.64 16.91
CA ILE A 67 6.29 -21.39 16.69
C ILE A 67 6.64 -20.35 17.75
N GLU A 68 6.83 -20.75 19.02
CA GLU A 68 7.20 -19.85 20.10
C GLU A 68 8.63 -19.32 19.94
N ASP A 69 9.56 -20.13 19.46
CA ASP A 69 10.93 -19.74 19.11
C ASP A 69 10.92 -18.80 17.89
N LEU A 70 10.11 -19.08 16.85
CA LEU A 70 9.88 -18.17 15.72
C LEU A 70 9.25 -16.84 16.16
N LYS A 71 8.41 -16.86 17.19
CA LYS A 71 7.76 -15.67 17.73
C LYS A 71 8.65 -14.89 18.69
N LYS A 72 9.58 -15.57 19.38
CA LYS A 72 10.67 -14.99 20.16
C LYS A 72 11.78 -14.45 19.28
N ASN A 73 11.92 -14.96 18.05
CA ASN A 73 12.79 -14.33 17.07
C ASN A 73 12.28 -12.91 16.84
N ASN A 74 13.18 -11.97 17.12
CA ASN A 74 12.93 -10.55 17.41
C ASN A 74 12.11 -9.76 16.38
N GLU A 75 11.80 -10.30 15.20
CA GLU A 75 11.12 -9.54 14.13
C GLU A 75 9.71 -9.10 14.54
N LEU A 76 8.94 -9.98 15.17
CA LEU A 76 7.59 -9.64 15.61
C LEU A 76 7.62 -8.69 16.82
N GLU A 77 8.58 -8.88 17.73
CA GLU A 77 8.73 -8.06 18.92
C GLU A 77 9.23 -6.64 18.57
N GLN A 78 10.16 -6.53 17.61
CA GLN A 78 10.60 -5.26 17.05
C GLN A 78 9.45 -4.52 16.36
N ALA A 79 8.68 -5.19 15.51
CA ALA A 79 7.52 -4.57 14.86
C ALA A 79 6.47 -4.08 15.87
N VAL A 80 6.24 -4.82 16.96
CA VAL A 80 5.33 -4.41 18.04
C VAL A 80 5.89 -3.23 18.83
N ASN A 81 7.20 -3.21 19.10
CA ASN A 81 7.85 -2.10 19.79
C ASN A 81 7.88 -0.82 18.93
N ASP A 82 8.11 -0.94 17.63
CA ASP A 82 8.05 0.15 16.67
C ASP A 82 6.63 0.72 16.57
N LEU A 83 5.63 -0.16 16.49
CA LEU A 83 4.21 0.25 16.49
C LEU A 83 3.84 0.98 17.80
N LYS A 84 4.26 0.46 18.95
CA LYS A 84 4.02 1.08 20.25
C LYS A 84 4.70 2.44 20.40
N THR A 85 5.84 2.63 19.73
CA THR A 85 6.55 3.91 19.68
C THR A 85 5.82 4.90 18.77
N ALA A 86 5.39 4.47 17.58
CA ALA A 86 4.56 5.27 16.69
C ALA A 86 3.22 5.67 17.33
N GLU A 87 2.58 4.77 18.07
CA GLU A 87 1.36 5.06 18.84
C GLU A 87 1.60 6.16 19.89
N ARG A 88 2.73 6.13 20.60
CA ARG A 88 3.10 7.18 21.58
C ARG A 88 3.35 8.51 20.89
N GLU A 89 4.02 8.50 19.74
CA GLU A 89 4.31 9.71 18.98
C GLU A 89 3.03 10.34 18.39
N ILE A 90 2.12 9.51 17.87
CA ILE A 90 0.80 9.95 17.39
C ILE A 90 -0.04 10.47 18.56
N ASN A 91 -0.04 9.79 19.72
CA ASN A 91 -0.78 10.27 20.89
C ASN A 91 -0.22 11.62 21.39
N ALA A 92 1.11 11.76 21.45
CA ALA A 92 1.78 12.98 21.86
C ALA A 92 1.50 14.16 20.90
N SER A 93 1.51 13.90 19.58
CA SER A 93 1.23 14.91 18.56
C SER A 93 -0.26 15.26 18.44
N VAL A 94 -1.17 14.34 18.77
CA VAL A 94 -2.62 14.61 18.83
C VAL A 94 -3.00 15.38 20.10
N MET A 95 -2.34 15.12 21.23
CA MET A 95 -2.59 15.82 22.50
C MET A 95 -1.86 17.18 22.58
N SER A 96 -0.75 17.33 21.86
CA SER A 96 -0.04 18.59 21.69
C SER A 96 -0.55 19.26 20.42
N GLY A 97 -1.76 19.80 20.48
CA GLY A 97 -2.40 20.43 19.32
C GLY A 97 -1.50 21.44 18.59
N ASP A 98 -1.47 21.27 17.26
CA ASP A 98 -1.15 22.26 16.22
C ASP A 98 0.12 23.10 16.41
N GLN A 99 1.19 22.74 15.71
CA GLN A 99 2.11 23.71 15.12
C GLN A 99 2.58 23.21 13.75
N VAL A 100 1.73 23.38 12.74
CA VAL A 100 2.18 23.46 11.35
C VAL A 100 2.68 24.89 11.11
N ASP A 101 3.83 25.21 11.68
CA ASP A 101 4.59 26.41 11.35
C ASP A 101 5.94 26.00 10.76
N GLN A 102 5.97 25.92 9.43
CA GLN A 102 7.18 26.34 8.73
C GLN A 102 6.82 27.05 7.42
N LYS A 103 6.57 28.34 7.59
CA LYS A 103 6.92 29.35 6.61
C LYS A 103 8.44 29.27 6.36
N THR A 104 8.84 28.80 5.19
CA THR A 104 10.10 29.20 4.56
C THR A 104 9.83 29.53 3.10
N GLU A 105 9.36 30.75 2.86
CA GLU A 105 9.56 31.44 1.59
C GLU A 105 11.06 31.54 1.33
N LYS A 106 11.55 31.04 0.18
CA LYS A 106 12.51 31.82 -0.62
C LYS A 106 12.54 31.40 -2.08
N LYS A 107 12.09 32.34 -2.91
CA LYS A 107 12.41 32.51 -4.34
C LYS A 107 13.85 32.09 -4.69
N SER A 108 13.99 31.35 -5.79
CA SER A 108 14.96 31.68 -6.83
C SER A 108 14.48 31.06 -8.17
N ASP A 109 14.17 31.95 -9.11
CA ASP A 109 14.46 31.88 -10.55
C ASP A 109 13.90 30.68 -11.34
N THR A 110 12.81 30.83 -12.10
CA THR A 110 12.80 31.50 -13.42
C THR A 110 14.14 31.37 -14.15
N ALA A 111 14.28 30.26 -14.88
CA ALA A 111 15.22 30.14 -15.99
C ALA A 111 14.52 29.37 -17.12
N GLU A 112 13.60 30.06 -17.79
CA GLU A 112 13.26 29.73 -19.17
C GLU A 112 14.07 30.70 -20.06
N PRO A 113 14.79 30.18 -21.06
CA PRO A 113 14.85 30.93 -22.30
C PRO A 113 14.58 30.02 -23.50
N LYS A 114 13.47 30.36 -24.16
CA LYS A 114 13.34 30.55 -25.61
C LYS A 114 13.66 29.38 -26.53
N ALA A 115 12.58 28.85 -27.10
CA ALA A 115 12.28 28.92 -28.53
C ALA A 115 13.47 28.72 -29.48
N SER A 116 13.62 27.49 -29.96
CA SER A 116 14.26 27.20 -31.24
C SER A 116 13.16 26.82 -32.24
N GLU A 117 12.74 27.81 -33.02
CA GLU A 117 11.92 27.63 -34.20
C GLU A 117 12.85 27.79 -35.42
N ALA A 118 13.11 26.68 -36.10
CA ALA A 118 13.66 26.66 -37.45
C ALA A 118 13.13 25.42 -38.18
N LYS A 119 11.95 25.57 -38.79
CA LYS A 119 11.49 24.82 -39.97
C LYS A 119 12.29 25.35 -41.20
N PRO A 120 12.24 24.77 -42.42
CA PRO A 120 11.49 23.60 -42.90
C PRO A 120 12.23 22.68 -43.89
N GLU A 121 11.68 21.48 -44.15
CA GLU A 121 11.51 20.84 -45.47
C GLU A 121 11.04 19.38 -45.23
N ALA A 122 9.78 19.08 -45.52
CA ALA A 122 9.34 18.43 -46.77
C ALA A 122 9.59 16.91 -46.67
N VAL A 123 8.62 16.01 -46.81
CA VAL A 123 7.80 15.75 -47.99
C VAL A 123 6.83 14.60 -47.62
N SER A 124 5.54 14.76 -47.97
CA SER A 124 4.55 13.72 -48.40
C SER A 124 4.35 12.44 -47.59
N ASP A 125 3.24 11.71 -47.70
CA ASP A 125 1.96 11.89 -48.35
C ASP A 125 1.06 10.87 -47.64
N LYS A 126 -0.17 11.28 -47.33
CA LYS A 126 -1.39 10.48 -47.40
C LYS A 126 -1.37 8.99 -46.97
N THR A 127 -2.06 8.75 -45.87
CA THR A 127 -2.89 7.54 -45.73
C THR A 127 -4.29 7.96 -45.25
N PRO A 128 -5.33 7.87 -46.09
CA PRO A 128 -6.69 7.74 -45.62
C PRO A 128 -6.99 6.24 -45.35
N GLU A 129 -7.65 5.96 -44.23
CA GLU A 129 -8.60 4.82 -44.09
C GLU A 129 -9.58 4.79 -45.30
N PRO A 130 -10.28 3.68 -45.69
CA PRO A 130 -10.73 2.55 -44.88
C PRO A 130 -10.82 1.16 -45.61
N ALA A 131 -11.34 0.14 -44.89
CA ALA A 131 -12.14 -1.01 -45.36
C ALA A 131 -11.62 -1.96 -46.48
N MET A 132 -11.44 -3.25 -46.14
CA MET A 132 -12.21 -4.34 -46.78
C MET A 132 -12.03 -5.69 -46.08
N LYS A 133 -13.15 -6.21 -45.61
CA LYS A 133 -13.42 -7.63 -45.39
C LYS A 133 -13.40 -8.36 -46.74
N LYS A 134 -12.73 -9.52 -46.81
CA LYS A 134 -13.10 -10.67 -47.67
C LYS A 134 -12.29 -11.91 -47.29
N GLU A 135 -13.04 -12.95 -46.93
CA GLU A 135 -12.82 -14.38 -47.11
C GLU A 135 -12.05 -14.75 -48.40
N PRO A 136 -11.43 -15.95 -48.51
CA PRO A 136 -12.24 -17.15 -48.81
C PRO A 136 -11.75 -18.49 -48.23
N ALA A 137 -12.68 -19.43 -48.38
CA ALA A 137 -12.65 -20.87 -48.12
C ALA A 137 -11.71 -21.69 -49.03
N GLY A 138 -11.61 -22.98 -48.69
CA GLY A 138 -11.08 -24.09 -49.51
C GLY A 138 -9.66 -24.46 -49.10
N GLU A 139 -9.31 -25.70 -48.79
CA GLU A 139 -9.91 -27.02 -49.11
C GLU A 139 -9.38 -28.05 -48.09
#